data_AF-A0A517ZDJ4-F1
#
_entry.id   AF-A0A517ZDJ4-F1
#
_cell.length_a   1.000
_cell.length_b   1.000
_cell.length_c   1.000
_cell.angle_alpha   90.00
_cell.angle_beta   90.00
_cell.angle_gamma   90.00
#
_symmetry.space_group_name_H-M   'P 1'
#
loop_
_entity.id
_entity.type
_entity.pdbx_description
1 polymer ?
#
loop_
_entity_poly.entity_id
_entity_poly.type
_entity_poly.pdbx_seq_one_letter_code
_entity_poly.pdbx_strand_id
1 'polypeptide(L)' 'MQQKLVTVYLDTASYEGSEWLKPGRCEAHGLVEEHLQQYLEEGWQIASMQGVGGAAYTDARGWLAVLLERE' A
#
# COMPACT_ATOMS: atom_id res chain seq x y z
N MET A 1 14.19 16.99 9.09
CA MET A 1 12.87 16.39 8.81
C MET A 1 12.49 16.62 7.35
N GLN A 2 12.53 15.55 6.57
CA GLN A 2 12.05 15.50 5.19
C GLN A 2 10.75 14.69 5.14
N GLN A 3 9.81 15.09 4.28
CA GLN A 3 8.55 14.39 4.07
C GLN A 3 8.37 14.06 2.58
N LYS A 4 7.76 12.91 2.30
CA LYS A 4 7.43 12.47 0.95
C LYS A 4 6.03 11.85 0.93
N LEU A 5 5.19 12.27 0.00
CA LEU A 5 3.90 11.63 -0.25
C LEU A 5 4.05 10.61 -1.38
N VAL A 6 3.67 9.35 -1.11
CA VAL A 6 3.65 8.28 -2.09
C VAL A 6 2.23 7.76 -2.25
N THR A 7 1.81 7.43 -3.47
CA THR A 7 0.51 6.82 -3.73
C THR A 7 0.69 5.42 -4.29
N VAL A 8 0.09 4.42 -3.65
CA VAL A 8 0.08 3.02 -4.08
C VAL A 8 -1.29 2.70 -4.66
N TYR A 9 -1.33 2.19 -5.88
CA TYR A 9 -2.54 1.64 -6.46
C TYR A 9 -2.59 0.13 -6.19
N LEU A 10 -3.69 -0.33 -5.62
CA LEU A 10 -3.95 -1.75 -5.39
C LEU A 10 -5.05 -2.21 -6.33
N ASP A 11 -4.80 -3.29 -7.06
CA ASP A 11 -5.78 -3.97 -7.91
C ASP A 11 -5.70 -5.47 -7.64
N THR A 12 -6.77 -6.07 -7.13
CA THR A 12 -6.80 -7.52 -6.85
C THR A 12 -6.58 -8.37 -8.10
N ALA A 13 -6.88 -7.86 -9.30
CA ALA A 13 -6.58 -8.58 -10.55
C ALA A 13 -5.07 -8.81 -10.72
N SER A 14 -4.23 -7.89 -10.23
CA SER A 14 -2.76 -8.04 -10.25
C SER A 14 -2.25 -9.16 -9.34
N TYR A 15 -3.10 -9.69 -8.46
CA TYR A 15 -2.78 -10.78 -7.53
C TYR A 15 -3.54 -12.08 -7.87
N GLU A 16 -4.30 -12.12 -8.97
CA GLU A 16 -4.98 -13.34 -9.43
C GLU A 16 -3.95 -14.45 -9.75
N GLY A 17 -4.20 -15.65 -9.21
CA GLY A 17 -3.33 -16.82 -9.38
C GLY A 17 -2.17 -16.93 -8.39
N SER A 18 -2.01 -15.94 -7.50
CA SER A 18 -1.11 -16.03 -6.36
C SER A 18 -1.81 -16.72 -5.18
N GLU A 19 -1.09 -17.44 -4.31
CA GLU A 19 -1.67 -18.10 -3.11
C GLU A 19 -2.33 -17.11 -2.11
N TRP A 20 -2.21 -15.81 -2.38
CA TRP A 20 -2.65 -14.67 -1.57
C TRP A 20 -4.15 -14.33 -1.71
N LEU A 21 -4.93 -15.18 -2.37
CA LEU A 21 -6.37 -15.01 -2.65
C LEU A 21 -7.30 -15.04 -1.42
N LYS A 22 -6.81 -14.65 -0.26
CA LYS A 22 -7.63 -14.33 0.92
C LYS A 22 -7.13 -13.05 1.56
N PRO A 23 -7.42 -11.86 1.00
CA PRO A 23 -7.25 -10.64 1.76
C PRO A 23 -8.33 -10.62 2.84
N GLY A 24 -8.07 -11.30 3.95
CA GLY A 24 -8.66 -10.91 5.22
C GLY A 24 -8.29 -9.44 5.41
N ARG A 25 -9.25 -8.62 5.79
CA ARG A 25 -9.15 -7.15 6.02
C ARG A 25 -7.94 -6.69 6.86
N CYS A 26 -7.21 -7.62 7.48
CA CYS A 26 -6.07 -7.39 8.37
C CYS A 26 -4.68 -7.58 7.73
N GLU A 27 -4.54 -8.13 6.51
CA GLU A 27 -3.22 -8.40 5.89
C GLU A 27 -2.76 -7.33 4.89
N ALA A 28 -3.52 -6.24 4.73
CA ALA A 28 -3.23 -5.16 3.78
C ALA A 28 -1.96 -4.34 4.11
N HIS A 29 -1.40 -4.46 5.32
CA HIS A 29 -0.16 -3.78 5.70
C HIS A 29 1.07 -4.32 4.95
N GLY A 30 1.17 -5.63 4.75
CA GLY A 30 2.31 -6.24 4.05
C GLY A 30 2.43 -5.78 2.59
N LEU A 31 1.29 -5.57 1.93
CA LEU A 31 1.25 -5.09 0.53
C LEU A 31 1.85 -3.70 0.37
N VAL A 32 1.61 -2.79 1.32
CA VAL A 32 2.14 -1.43 1.23
C VAL A 32 3.65 -1.42 1.46
N GLU A 33 4.13 -2.19 2.43
CA GLU A 33 5.56 -2.27 2.76
C GLU A 33 6.38 -2.84 1.61
N GLU A 34 5.87 -3.85 0.88
CA GLU A 34 6.52 -4.37 -0.34
C GLU A 34 6.68 -3.29 -1.41
N HIS A 35 5.63 -2.49 -1.67
CA HIS A 35 5.68 -1.42 -2.68
C HIS A 35 6.58 -0.26 -2.27
N LEU A 36 6.86 -0.13 -0.97
CA LEU A 36 7.68 0.94 -0.41
C LEU A 36 9.07 0.44 0.02
N GLN A 37 9.41 -0.83 -0.24
CA GLN A 37 10.63 -1.47 0.26
C GLN A 37 11.87 -0.64 -0.05
N GLN A 38 12.01 -0.13 -1.29
CA GLN A 38 13.14 0.73 -1.65
C GLN A 38 13.26 1.95 -0.73
N TYR A 39 12.15 2.62 -0.40
CA TYR A 39 12.18 3.77 0.49
C TYR A 39 12.49 3.37 1.93
N LEU A 40 11.96 2.23 2.39
CA LEU A 40 12.25 1.73 3.73
C LEU A 40 13.76 1.39 3.88
N GLU A 41 14.36 0.78 2.85
CA GLU A 41 15.80 0.51 2.78
C GLU A 41 16.65 1.78 2.73
N GLU A 42 16.15 2.87 2.15
CA GLU A 42 16.76 4.21 2.16
C GLU A 42 16.57 4.98 3.50
N GLY A 43 15.99 4.32 4.50
CA GLY A 43 15.79 4.87 5.85
C GLY A 43 14.56 5.76 6.00
N TRP A 44 13.62 5.73 5.05
CA TRP A 44 12.31 6.38 5.23
C TRP A 44 11.42 5.54 6.14
N GLN A 45 10.52 6.19 6.87
CA GLN A 45 9.55 5.55 7.75
C GLN A 45 8.13 5.96 7.35
N ILE A 46 7.16 5.05 7.51
CA ILE A 46 5.75 5.35 7.27
C ILE A 46 5.20 6.18 8.43
N ALA A 47 4.88 7.44 8.17
CA ALA A 47 4.27 8.35 9.13
C ALA A 47 2.74 8.18 9.20
N SER A 48 2.07 8.01 8.06
CA SER A 48 0.62 7.77 7.99
C SER A 48 0.18 7.13 6.68
N MET A 49 -1.01 6.51 6.69
CA MET A 49 -1.63 5.90 5.51
C MET A 49 -3.13 6.21 5.45
N GLN A 50 -3.63 6.53 4.27
CA GLN A 50 -5.03 6.89 4.02
C GLN A 50 -5.51 6.25 2.73
N GLY A 51 -6.67 5.58 2.76
CA GLY A 51 -7.38 5.19 1.53
C GLY A 51 -7.99 6.41 0.85
N VAL A 52 -7.67 6.64 -0.42
CA VAL A 52 -8.06 7.86 -1.18
C VAL A 52 -9.14 7.58 -2.24
N GLY A 53 -9.69 6.37 -2.26
CA GLY A 53 -10.75 5.99 -3.18
C GLY A 53 -10.62 4.54 -3.62
N GLY A 54 -11.73 3.99 -4.10
CA GLY A 54 -11.79 2.63 -4.62
C GLY A 54 -13.22 2.23 -4.98
N ALA A 55 -13.35 1.28 -5.90
CA ALA A 55 -14.63 0.66 -6.25
C ALA A 55 -14.57 -0.81 -5.83
N ALA A 56 -15.59 -1.24 -5.10
CA ALA A 56 -15.77 -2.64 -4.73
C ALA A 56 -17.10 -3.11 -5.31
N TYR A 57 -17.02 -3.98 -6.32
CA TYR A 57 -18.15 -4.79 -6.74
C TYR A 57 -17.80 -6.27 -6.53
N THR A 58 -16.76 -6.75 -7.19
CA THR A 58 -16.20 -8.11 -7.01
C THR A 58 -14.70 -8.10 -6.76
N ASP A 59 -14.01 -7.06 -7.24
CA ASP A 59 -12.57 -6.85 -7.13
C ASP A 59 -12.30 -5.65 -6.22
N ALA A 60 -11.25 -5.71 -5.39
CA ALA A 60 -10.82 -4.55 -4.62
C ALA A 60 -9.81 -3.76 -5.44
N ARG A 61 -10.23 -2.58 -5.92
CA ARG A 61 -9.38 -1.61 -6.61
C ARG A 61 -9.39 -0.31 -5.86
N GLY A 62 -8.23 0.25 -5.56
CA GLY A 62 -8.16 1.47 -4.80
C GLY A 62 -6.77 2.10 -4.69
N TRP A 63 -6.78 3.34 -4.22
CA TRP A 63 -5.57 4.10 -3.97
C TRP A 63 -5.32 4.22 -2.48
N LEU A 64 -4.06 4.06 -2.09
CA LEU A 64 -3.52 4.38 -0.78
C LEU A 64 -2.56 5.55 -0.92
N ALA A 65 -2.79 6.62 -0.16
CA ALA A 65 -1.80 7.67 0.07
C ALA A 65 -1.00 7.32 1.32
N VAL A 66 0.32 7.35 1.22
CA VAL A 66 1.26 7.04 2.28
C VAL A 66 2.19 8.23 2.47
N LEU A 67 2.20 8.77 3.68
CA LEU A 67 3.16 9.80 4.07
C LEU A 67 4.40 9.11 4.64
N LEU A 68 5.55 9.40 4.04
CA LEU A 68 6.85 8.97 4.51
C LEU A 68 7.60 10.12 5.17
N GLU A 69 8.37 9.81 6.22
CA GLU A 69 9.24 10.76 6.90
C GLU A 69 10.66 10.21 7.09
N ARG A 70 11.62 11.12 7.17
CA ARG A 70 13.01 10.83 7.50
C ARG A 70 13.61 12.02 8.24
N GLU A 71 14.44 11.75 9.25
CA GLU A 71 15.13 12.80 10.02
C GLU A 71 16.00 13.70 9.13
#